data_AF-A0A9E3XD20-F1
#
_entry.id   AF-A0A9E3XD20-F1
#
_cell.length_a   1.000
_cell.length_b   1.000
_cell.length_c   1.000
_cell.angle_alpha   90.00
_cell.angle_beta   90.00
_cell.angle_gamma   90.00
#
_symmetry.space_group_name_H-M   'P 1'
#
loop_
_entity.id
_entity.type
_entity.pdbx_description
1 polymer ?
#
loop_
_entity_poly.entity_id
_entity_poly.type
_entity_poly.pdbx_seq_one_letter_code
_entity_poly.pdbx_strand_id
1 'polypeptide(L)'
;MSLSQFKPGQSGCITTLAASTIRRAVIRSICVKMVLSLCLFGQSKPGWVAGSGSLYTSPAGTRIGIGTSNPQSSLHIQSMSGMKIFSADESAGKIELASELGGWNLLGGNHFIIQDKNTLSNVVHIQDEAPSYTLYITSEGNVGIGTPNPQAKLAVNGAARMREVVVTLDGWPDEVFEADYLLRSLSEVAGFIDAHGHLPDIPPAAEVVANGVAVGDMQARLLRKIEELTLYLIELQGENRLLLQRIETLERR
;
A
#
# COMPACT_ATOMS: atom_id res chain seq x y z
N MET A 1 -53.30 -74.26 82.45
CA MET A 1 -54.59 -74.93 82.19
C MET A 1 -54.46 -75.73 80.91
N SER A 2 -54.61 -77.04 81.02
CA SER A 2 -54.36 -78.06 80.00
C SER A 2 -55.56 -78.32 79.10
N LEU A 3 -55.31 -79.16 78.07
CA LEU A 3 -56.21 -79.92 77.19
C LEU A 3 -56.24 -79.33 75.76
N SER A 4 -55.97 -80.06 74.69
CA SER A 4 -56.09 -81.51 74.46
C SER A 4 -55.14 -82.02 73.37
N GLN A 5 -54.65 -83.23 73.63
CA GLN A 5 -53.84 -84.12 72.83
C GLN A 5 -54.42 -84.46 71.44
N PHE A 6 -53.53 -84.60 70.45
CA PHE A 6 -53.68 -85.59 69.37
C PHE A 6 -52.34 -86.35 69.24
N LYS A 7 -52.43 -87.67 69.08
CA LYS A 7 -51.35 -88.67 69.25
C LYS A 7 -50.41 -88.81 68.02
N PRO A 8 -49.26 -89.51 68.16
CA PRO A 8 -48.05 -89.36 67.33
C PRO A 8 -47.76 -90.53 66.36
N GLY A 9 -46.77 -90.32 65.48
CA GLY A 9 -45.98 -91.34 64.78
C GLY A 9 -45.52 -90.84 63.40
N GLN A 10 -44.26 -90.84 62.96
CA GLN A 10 -42.97 -91.27 63.52
C GLN A 10 -41.83 -90.41 62.95
N SER A 11 -40.72 -90.35 63.71
CA SER A 11 -39.35 -89.93 63.36
C SER A 11 -38.86 -90.50 62.01
N GLY A 12 -37.97 -89.88 61.24
CA GLY A 12 -37.20 -88.65 61.39
C GLY A 12 -36.21 -88.50 60.23
N CYS A 13 -35.59 -87.32 60.10
CA CYS A 13 -34.16 -87.13 59.81
C CYS A 13 -33.83 -85.64 59.87
N ILE A 14 -32.93 -85.27 60.77
CA ILE A 14 -32.34 -83.93 60.93
C ILE A 14 -31.02 -83.94 60.16
N THR A 15 -30.80 -82.97 59.26
CA THR A 15 -29.50 -82.35 58.87
C THR A 15 -29.73 -81.53 57.60
N THR A 16 -29.19 -80.34 57.31
CA THR A 16 -28.37 -79.32 57.99
C THR A 16 -28.25 -78.18 56.96
N LEU A 17 -28.55 -76.92 57.31
CA LEU A 17 -27.87 -75.75 56.71
C LEU A 17 -28.19 -74.50 57.53
N ALA A 18 -27.27 -74.15 58.42
CA ALA A 18 -27.22 -72.85 59.09
C ALA A 18 -25.75 -72.46 59.29
N ALA A 19 -25.36 -71.30 58.73
CA ALA A 19 -24.24 -70.42 59.15
C ALA A 19 -24.17 -69.24 58.14
N SER A 20 -24.73 -68.07 58.43
CA SER A 20 -24.16 -66.96 59.21
C SER A 20 -23.07 -66.14 58.50
N THR A 21 -23.48 -64.94 58.04
CA THR A 21 -22.87 -63.62 58.31
C THR A 21 -21.40 -63.32 57.94
N ILE A 22 -21.21 -62.10 57.41
CA ILE A 22 -20.01 -61.21 57.50
C ILE A 22 -19.09 -61.15 56.25
N ARG A 23 -19.20 -60.08 55.43
CA ARG A 23 -18.23 -58.94 55.31
C ARG A 23 -18.46 -58.09 54.04
N ARG A 24 -18.71 -56.79 54.27
CA ARG A 24 -18.17 -55.59 53.57
C ARG A 24 -17.55 -55.79 52.17
N ALA A 25 -18.27 -55.37 51.13
CA ALA A 25 -17.81 -54.79 49.85
C ALA A 25 -18.93 -55.01 48.82
N VAL A 26 -20.01 -54.23 48.82
CA VAL A 26 -20.19 -53.19 47.79
C VAL A 26 -20.80 -51.94 48.43
N ILE A 27 -20.00 -50.89 48.41
CA ILE A 27 -20.18 -49.58 49.01
C ILE A 27 -20.93 -48.67 48.02
N ARG A 28 -21.83 -47.82 48.53
CA ARG A 28 -22.29 -46.52 47.96
C ARG A 28 -22.64 -46.47 46.46
N SER A 29 -23.93 -46.43 46.10
CA SER A 29 -24.32 -45.68 44.87
C SER A 29 -25.82 -45.34 44.68
N ILE A 30 -26.68 -45.24 45.71
CA ILE A 30 -28.12 -44.96 45.46
C ILE A 30 -28.72 -43.86 46.36
N CYS A 31 -27.93 -43.16 47.17
CA CYS A 31 -28.38 -41.93 47.83
C CYS A 31 -27.35 -40.82 47.60
N VAL A 32 -27.85 -39.61 47.25
CA VAL A 32 -27.14 -38.39 46.81
C VAL A 32 -26.96 -38.25 45.28
N LYS A 33 -28.03 -37.90 44.56
CA LYS A 33 -28.02 -37.08 43.32
C LYS A 33 -29.44 -36.80 42.82
N MET A 34 -30.21 -35.98 43.55
CA MET A 34 -31.42 -35.35 42.99
C MET A 34 -31.71 -34.01 43.66
N VAL A 35 -30.70 -33.14 43.73
CA VAL A 35 -30.88 -31.69 43.85
C VAL A 35 -29.70 -31.04 43.13
N LEU A 36 -29.87 -30.72 41.85
CA LEU A 36 -29.07 -29.68 41.21
C LEU A 36 -29.91 -29.00 40.13
N SER A 37 -30.25 -27.75 40.43
CA SER A 37 -30.85 -26.77 39.53
C SER A 37 -30.13 -26.73 38.19
N LEU A 38 -30.87 -26.80 37.09
CA LEU A 38 -30.42 -26.26 35.81
C LEU A 38 -31.59 -25.56 35.14
N CYS A 39 -31.76 -24.27 35.44
CA CYS A 39 -32.48 -23.36 34.59
C CYS A 39 -31.83 -23.37 33.20
N LEU A 40 -32.49 -23.96 32.20
CA LEU A 40 -32.20 -23.65 30.80
C LEU A 40 -32.89 -22.33 30.46
N PHE A 41 -32.21 -21.24 30.82
CA PHE A 41 -32.51 -19.90 30.34
C PHE A 41 -32.24 -19.81 28.83
N GLY A 42 -33.22 -19.27 28.10
CA GLY A 42 -33.00 -18.45 26.91
C GLY A 42 -32.71 -19.19 25.61
N GLN A 43 -33.69 -19.21 24.70
CA GLN A 43 -33.38 -19.30 23.27
C GLN A 43 -32.56 -18.06 22.90
N SER A 44 -31.24 -18.23 22.75
CA SER A 44 -30.38 -17.24 22.13
C SER A 44 -30.81 -17.08 20.67
N LYS A 45 -31.09 -15.84 20.27
CA LYS A 45 -31.19 -15.39 18.87
C LYS A 45 -30.11 -16.11 18.02
N PRO A 46 -30.38 -16.53 16.77
CA PRO A 46 -29.45 -17.36 16.02
C PRO A 46 -28.20 -16.54 15.72
N GLY A 47 -27.19 -16.72 16.55
CA GLY A 47 -25.93 -16.00 16.51
C GLY A 47 -24.84 -16.99 16.83
N TRP A 48 -24.43 -17.73 15.79
CA TRP A 48 -23.18 -18.48 15.64
C TRP A 48 -22.74 -19.31 16.86
N VAL A 49 -23.02 -20.62 16.81
CA VAL A 49 -22.57 -21.63 17.78
C VAL A 49 -21.09 -21.91 17.56
N ALA A 50 -20.28 -21.81 18.63
CA ALA A 50 -18.89 -22.26 18.59
C ALA A 50 -18.81 -23.78 18.39
N GLY A 51 -18.01 -24.23 17.44
CA GLY A 51 -17.35 -25.52 17.50
C GLY A 51 -15.86 -25.29 17.77
N SER A 52 -15.37 -25.79 18.91
CA SER A 52 -13.95 -26.04 19.24
C SER A 52 -12.90 -25.12 18.58
N GLY A 53 -12.93 -23.81 18.89
CA GLY A 53 -11.83 -22.88 18.59
C GLY A 53 -11.86 -22.19 17.22
N SER A 54 -12.81 -22.47 16.33
CA SER A 54 -12.79 -21.90 14.97
C SER A 54 -13.38 -20.49 14.89
N LEU A 55 -14.45 -20.17 15.63
CA LEU A 55 -15.11 -18.86 15.64
C LEU A 55 -15.64 -18.56 17.05
N TYR A 56 -15.30 -17.40 17.58
CA TYR A 56 -15.64 -16.91 18.91
C TYR A 56 -16.27 -15.52 18.80
N THR A 57 -17.23 -15.22 19.66
CA THR A 57 -17.78 -13.87 19.78
C THR A 57 -17.58 -13.40 21.22
N SER A 58 -17.18 -12.13 21.39
CA SER A 58 -17.00 -11.56 22.74
C SER A 58 -18.32 -11.65 23.52
N PRO A 59 -18.30 -11.71 24.87
CA PRO A 59 -19.52 -11.81 25.68
C PRO A 59 -20.54 -10.68 25.46
N ALA A 60 -20.10 -9.51 25.01
CA ALA A 60 -20.94 -8.38 24.65
C ALA A 60 -21.38 -8.36 23.15
N GLY A 61 -20.95 -9.34 22.35
CA GLY A 61 -21.25 -9.45 20.92
C GLY A 61 -20.57 -8.42 20.00
N THR A 62 -19.69 -7.56 20.52
CA THR A 62 -19.08 -6.44 19.76
C THR A 62 -17.83 -6.84 18.95
N ARG A 63 -17.31 -8.05 19.15
CA ARG A 63 -16.04 -8.50 18.56
C ARG A 63 -16.11 -9.97 18.14
N ILE A 64 -15.54 -10.29 16.98
CA ILE A 64 -15.48 -11.65 16.42
C ILE A 64 -14.03 -12.12 16.40
N GLY A 65 -13.76 -13.24 17.04
CA GLY A 65 -12.49 -13.96 17.04
C GLY A 65 -12.53 -15.17 16.10
N ILE A 66 -11.53 -15.41 15.26
CA ILE A 66 -11.36 -16.70 14.53
C ILE A 66 -10.04 -17.30 15.03
N GLY A 67 -10.07 -18.46 15.69
CA GLY A 67 -8.88 -19.06 16.33
C GLY A 67 -8.46 -18.46 17.70
N THR A 68 -9.26 -17.56 18.28
CA THR A 68 -9.04 -16.99 19.62
C THR A 68 -10.34 -16.81 20.39
N SER A 69 -10.29 -17.04 21.70
CA SER A 69 -11.42 -16.80 22.61
C SER A 69 -11.35 -15.43 23.32
N ASN A 70 -10.42 -14.54 22.96
CA ASN A 70 -10.29 -13.21 23.57
C ASN A 70 -9.98 -12.10 22.52
N PRO A 71 -10.95 -11.69 21.69
CA PRO A 71 -10.73 -10.73 20.61
C PRO A 71 -10.49 -9.30 21.12
N GLN A 72 -9.36 -8.68 20.72
CA GLN A 72 -8.98 -7.33 21.16
C GLN A 72 -9.49 -6.20 20.24
N SER A 73 -10.00 -6.54 19.05
CA SER A 73 -10.58 -5.65 18.03
C SER A 73 -11.92 -6.22 17.53
N SER A 74 -12.67 -5.44 16.74
CA SER A 74 -13.99 -5.87 16.21
C SER A 74 -13.93 -7.16 15.37
N LEU A 75 -12.82 -7.42 14.67
CA LEU A 75 -12.51 -8.69 14.02
C LEU A 75 -11.05 -9.05 14.31
N HIS A 76 -10.83 -10.18 15.00
CA HIS A 76 -9.52 -10.66 15.44
C HIS A 76 -9.33 -12.11 14.99
N ILE A 77 -8.52 -12.35 13.96
CA ILE A 77 -8.20 -13.69 13.47
C ILE A 77 -6.81 -14.06 14.02
N GLN A 78 -6.73 -15.05 14.93
CA GLN A 78 -5.49 -15.51 15.59
C GLN A 78 -5.21 -16.97 15.19
N SER A 79 -4.07 -17.24 14.55
CA SER A 79 -3.66 -18.59 14.13
C SER A 79 -2.22 -18.83 14.55
N MET A 80 -1.91 -19.99 15.17
CA MET A 80 -0.54 -20.36 15.56
C MET A 80 0.34 -20.81 14.37
N SER A 81 -0.24 -20.86 13.15
CA SER A 81 0.40 -21.39 11.93
C SER A 81 0.26 -20.45 10.70
N GLY A 82 0.08 -19.13 10.91
CA GLY A 82 -0.09 -18.12 9.85
C GLY A 82 -1.54 -17.88 9.44
N MET A 83 -1.85 -16.70 8.88
CA MET A 83 -3.19 -16.34 8.40
C MET A 83 -3.26 -16.47 6.87
N LYS A 84 -3.51 -17.69 6.40
CA LYS A 84 -3.90 -17.95 5.01
C LYS A 84 -5.34 -17.44 4.83
N ILE A 85 -5.54 -16.19 4.42
CA ILE A 85 -6.82 -15.81 3.76
C ILE A 85 -6.90 -16.56 2.43
N PHE A 86 -5.74 -16.75 1.76
CA PHE A 86 -5.51 -17.78 0.75
C PHE A 86 -4.17 -18.49 0.96
N SER A 87 -4.07 -19.72 0.45
CA SER A 87 -2.97 -20.68 0.58
C SER A 87 -2.00 -20.61 -0.59
N ALA A 88 -0.68 -20.70 -0.36
CA ALA A 88 0.26 -21.24 -1.34
C ALA A 88 1.35 -22.05 -0.62
N ASP A 89 1.77 -23.13 -1.25
CA ASP A 89 2.81 -24.02 -0.77
C ASP A 89 4.17 -23.47 -1.26
N GLU A 90 5.04 -23.16 -0.29
CA GLU A 90 6.51 -23.09 -0.40
C GLU A 90 7.28 -21.79 -0.76
N SER A 91 6.70 -20.59 -0.98
CA SER A 91 7.59 -19.38 -1.11
C SER A 91 7.05 -17.98 -0.77
N ALA A 92 5.75 -17.74 -0.58
CA ALA A 92 5.24 -16.42 -0.17
C ALA A 92 3.83 -16.50 0.41
N GLY A 93 3.51 -15.63 1.38
CA GLY A 93 2.14 -15.43 1.84
C GLY A 93 1.36 -14.62 0.80
N LYS A 94 0.19 -15.09 0.37
CA LYS A 94 -0.66 -14.41 -0.62
C LYS A 94 -2.01 -14.02 -0.04
N ILE A 95 -2.41 -12.77 -0.23
CA ILE A 95 -3.81 -12.35 -0.15
C ILE A 95 -4.30 -12.21 -1.59
N GLU A 96 -5.26 -13.05 -1.96
CA GLU A 96 -5.88 -13.02 -3.29
C GLU A 96 -7.21 -12.25 -3.22
N LEU A 97 -7.37 -11.26 -4.11
CA LEU A 97 -8.58 -10.47 -4.28
C LEU A 97 -9.05 -10.63 -5.74
N ALA A 98 -9.75 -11.72 -6.03
CA ALA A 98 -10.06 -12.12 -7.40
C ALA A 98 -11.45 -12.73 -7.62
N SER A 99 -11.91 -12.68 -8.86
CA SER A 99 -13.12 -13.32 -9.41
C SER A 99 -12.76 -14.23 -10.59
N GLU A 100 -13.77 -14.85 -11.25
CA GLU A 100 -13.60 -15.61 -12.50
C GLU A 100 -13.17 -14.72 -13.69
N LEU A 101 -13.35 -13.41 -13.60
CA LEU A 101 -12.99 -12.44 -14.64
C LEU A 101 -11.60 -11.80 -14.42
N GLY A 102 -10.92 -12.13 -13.31
CA GLY A 102 -9.60 -11.59 -12.95
C GLY A 102 -9.51 -11.06 -11.52
N GLY A 103 -8.33 -10.59 -11.13
CA GLY A 103 -8.07 -10.04 -9.80
C GLY A 103 -6.62 -9.71 -9.51
N TRP A 104 -6.36 -9.35 -8.26
CA TRP A 104 -5.05 -8.91 -7.78
C TRP A 104 -4.55 -9.80 -6.65
N ASN A 105 -3.26 -10.11 -6.68
CA ASN A 105 -2.57 -10.78 -5.58
C ASN A 105 -1.70 -9.76 -4.83
N LEU A 106 -1.80 -9.76 -3.50
CA LEU A 106 -0.82 -9.14 -2.62
C LEU A 106 0.10 -10.25 -2.09
N LEU A 107 1.36 -10.22 -2.48
CA LEU A 107 2.36 -11.19 -2.06
C LEU A 107 3.29 -10.57 -1.00
N GLY A 108 3.51 -11.31 0.07
CA GLY A 108 4.47 -10.99 1.13
C GLY A 108 5.56 -12.06 1.23
N GLY A 109 6.80 -11.60 1.35
CA GLY A 109 8.04 -12.39 1.45
C GLY A 109 9.23 -11.45 1.56
N ASN A 110 10.30 -11.68 0.79
CA ASN A 110 11.41 -10.71 0.60
C ASN A 110 11.01 -9.53 -0.32
N HIS A 111 9.71 -9.28 -0.46
CA HIS A 111 9.15 -8.22 -1.26
C HIS A 111 7.71 -7.93 -0.83
N PHE A 112 7.24 -6.75 -1.21
CA PHE A 112 5.83 -6.41 -1.33
C PHE A 112 5.48 -6.33 -2.82
N ILE A 113 4.54 -7.16 -3.27
CA ILE A 113 4.11 -7.20 -4.67
C ILE A 113 2.60 -7.03 -4.78
N ILE A 114 2.17 -6.13 -5.70
CA ILE A 114 0.82 -6.14 -6.29
C ILE A 114 0.96 -6.77 -7.67
N GLN A 115 0.41 -7.96 -7.82
CA GLN A 115 0.50 -8.75 -9.04
C GLN A 115 -0.87 -8.92 -9.67
N ASP A 116 -0.95 -8.70 -10.98
CA ASP A 116 -2.13 -9.07 -11.77
C ASP A 116 -2.23 -10.60 -11.85
N LYS A 117 -3.38 -11.15 -11.46
CA LYS A 117 -3.55 -12.61 -11.36
C LYS A 117 -3.52 -13.32 -12.72
N ASN A 118 -3.98 -12.67 -13.78
CA ASN A 118 -4.17 -13.32 -15.09
C ASN A 118 -2.86 -13.36 -15.86
N THR A 119 -2.13 -12.24 -15.87
CA THR A 119 -0.87 -12.06 -16.59
C THR A 119 0.34 -12.40 -15.75
N LEU A 120 0.18 -12.55 -14.43
CA LEU A 120 1.26 -12.68 -13.44
C LEU A 120 2.26 -11.52 -13.48
N SER A 121 1.84 -10.37 -14.00
CA SER A 121 2.67 -9.17 -14.06
C SER A 121 2.73 -8.47 -12.71
N ASN A 122 3.93 -8.14 -12.26
CA ASN A 122 4.15 -7.40 -11.03
C ASN A 122 4.02 -5.91 -11.33
N VAL A 123 2.90 -5.30 -10.93
CA VAL A 123 2.58 -3.89 -11.20
C VAL A 123 3.21 -2.98 -10.16
N VAL A 124 3.23 -3.41 -8.89
CA VAL A 124 4.02 -2.78 -7.83
C VAL A 124 4.94 -3.83 -7.27
N HIS A 125 6.24 -3.53 -7.16
CA HIS A 125 7.24 -4.43 -6.61
C HIS A 125 8.23 -3.61 -5.79
N ILE A 126 8.20 -3.82 -4.47
CA ILE A 126 9.15 -3.22 -3.53
C ILE A 126 9.92 -4.38 -2.92
N GLN A 127 11.25 -4.39 -3.07
CA GLN A 127 12.10 -5.40 -2.44
C GLN A 127 12.17 -5.20 -0.93
N ASP A 128 12.52 -6.26 -0.21
CA ASP A 128 12.98 -6.12 1.16
C ASP A 128 14.19 -5.17 1.24
N GLU A 129 14.36 -4.55 2.41
CA GLU A 129 15.43 -3.58 2.66
C GLU A 129 15.39 -2.31 1.80
N ALA A 130 14.31 -2.07 1.03
CA ALA A 130 14.11 -0.79 0.35
C ALA A 130 14.24 0.38 1.35
N PRO A 131 15.05 1.41 1.06
CA PRO A 131 15.31 2.49 2.00
C PRO A 131 14.05 3.29 2.33
N SER A 132 14.09 4.00 3.45
CA SER A 132 13.01 4.93 3.81
C SER A 132 12.75 5.91 2.67
N TYR A 133 11.47 6.21 2.41
CA TYR A 133 11.03 7.13 1.36
C TYR A 133 11.33 6.68 -0.08
N THR A 134 11.54 5.38 -0.33
CA THR A 134 11.65 4.84 -1.70
C THR A 134 10.46 5.26 -2.57
N LEU A 135 9.24 5.13 -2.04
CA LEU A 135 8.03 5.74 -2.58
C LEU A 135 7.27 6.35 -1.40
N TYR A 136 7.07 7.66 -1.42
CA TYR A 136 6.37 8.39 -0.38
C TYR A 136 5.25 9.23 -0.99
N ILE A 137 4.01 9.06 -0.54
CA ILE A 137 2.87 9.83 -1.03
C ILE A 137 2.31 10.62 0.16
N THR A 138 2.35 11.94 0.06
CA THR A 138 1.85 12.85 1.10
C THR A 138 0.32 12.90 1.10
N SER A 139 -0.27 13.44 2.18
CA SER A 139 -1.72 13.71 2.26
C SER A 139 -2.22 14.72 1.21
N GLU A 140 -1.32 15.51 0.62
CA GLU A 140 -1.61 16.46 -0.47
C GLU A 140 -1.49 15.81 -1.87
N GLY A 141 -1.18 14.51 -1.90
CA GLY A 141 -1.03 13.74 -3.14
C GLY A 141 0.30 13.95 -3.86
N ASN A 142 1.29 14.60 -3.23
CA ASN A 142 2.63 14.72 -3.80
C ASN A 142 3.39 13.41 -3.64
N VAL A 143 4.06 12.97 -4.70
CA VAL A 143 4.83 11.73 -4.77
C VAL A 143 6.33 12.05 -4.65
N GLY A 144 6.98 11.49 -3.65
CA GLY A 144 8.42 11.51 -3.45
C GLY A 144 9.05 10.16 -3.80
N ILE A 145 10.11 10.19 -4.59
CA ILE A 145 11.02 9.06 -4.84
C ILE A 145 12.36 9.39 -4.19
N GLY A 146 12.71 8.67 -3.13
CA GLY A 146 13.86 9.00 -2.26
C GLY A 146 13.73 10.34 -1.54
N THR A 147 12.52 10.91 -1.45
CA THR A 147 12.26 12.28 -0.98
C THR A 147 11.22 12.29 0.14
N PRO A 148 11.60 12.60 1.39
CA PRO A 148 10.67 12.60 2.54
C PRO A 148 9.71 13.80 2.58
N ASN A 149 10.02 14.87 1.87
CA ASN A 149 9.22 16.09 1.84
C ASN A 149 9.11 16.65 0.40
N PRO A 150 8.33 15.99 -0.48
CA PRO A 150 8.19 16.42 -1.87
C PRO A 150 7.51 17.79 -1.97
N GLN A 151 8.23 18.78 -2.51
CA GLN A 151 7.74 20.17 -2.70
C GLN A 151 6.94 20.38 -3.99
N ALA A 152 6.79 19.33 -4.80
CA ALA A 152 6.05 19.33 -6.06
C ALA A 152 5.28 18.01 -6.21
N LYS A 153 4.38 17.93 -7.20
CA LYS A 153 3.56 16.73 -7.44
C LYS A 153 4.39 15.45 -7.62
N LEU A 154 5.57 15.58 -8.23
CA LEU A 154 6.58 14.54 -8.29
C LEU A 154 7.93 15.15 -7.90
N ALA A 155 8.58 14.60 -6.88
CA ALA A 155 9.95 14.95 -6.50
C ALA A 155 10.83 13.70 -6.48
N VAL A 156 11.96 13.76 -7.18
CA VAL A 156 12.91 12.65 -7.28
C VAL A 156 14.26 13.11 -6.73
N ASN A 157 14.76 12.44 -5.71
CA ASN A 157 16.09 12.69 -5.16
C ASN A 157 17.09 11.75 -5.84
N GLY A 158 17.64 12.20 -6.97
CA GLY A 158 18.61 11.44 -7.76
C GLY A 158 18.36 11.57 -9.26
N ALA A 159 19.06 10.74 -10.05
CA ALA A 159 18.92 10.74 -11.50
C ALA A 159 17.66 9.99 -11.94
N ALA A 160 16.84 10.64 -12.78
CA ALA A 160 15.73 10.01 -13.48
C ALA A 160 16.12 9.70 -14.93
N ARG A 161 15.99 8.43 -15.35
CA ARG A 161 16.18 8.02 -16.75
C ARG A 161 14.82 7.86 -17.41
N MET A 162 14.61 8.58 -18.50
CA MET A 162 13.35 8.58 -19.23
C MET A 162 13.66 8.37 -20.73
N ARG A 163 12.76 7.68 -21.46
CA ARG A 163 12.87 7.56 -22.92
C ARG A 163 12.38 8.83 -23.62
N GLU A 164 11.38 9.47 -23.04
CA GLU A 164 10.74 10.66 -23.57
C GLU A 164 10.20 11.49 -22.40
N VAL A 165 10.26 12.81 -22.54
CA VAL A 165 9.66 13.78 -21.63
C VAL A 165 8.87 14.77 -22.48
N VAL A 166 7.56 14.78 -22.33
CA VAL A 166 6.68 15.76 -22.98
C VAL A 166 6.35 16.83 -21.94
N VAL A 167 6.76 18.07 -22.22
CA VAL A 167 6.46 19.22 -21.37
C VAL A 167 5.36 20.03 -22.03
N THR A 168 4.24 20.18 -21.33
CA THR A 168 3.12 21.02 -21.79
C THR A 168 3.24 22.40 -21.15
N LEU A 169 3.25 23.43 -21.99
CA LEU A 169 3.26 24.83 -21.59
C LEU A 169 1.99 25.50 -22.09
N ASP A 170 1.46 26.46 -21.34
CA ASP A 170 0.26 27.22 -21.73
C ASP A 170 0.54 28.20 -22.89
N GLY A 171 1.81 28.47 -23.20
CA GLY A 171 2.23 29.29 -24.32
C GLY A 171 3.59 28.88 -24.85
N TRP A 172 3.74 28.95 -26.18
CA TRP A 172 5.01 28.72 -26.87
C TRP A 172 5.51 30.06 -27.42
N PRO A 173 6.77 30.46 -27.17
CA PRO A 173 7.28 31.73 -27.69
C PRO A 173 7.42 31.62 -29.20
N ASP A 174 6.58 32.36 -29.91
CA ASP A 174 6.60 32.54 -31.38
C ASP A 174 6.30 34.00 -31.74
N GLU A 175 6.65 34.92 -30.84
CA GLU A 175 6.33 36.35 -30.96
C GLU A 175 7.48 37.17 -31.59
N VAL A 176 8.68 36.58 -31.73
CA VAL A 176 9.88 37.31 -32.17
C VAL A 176 9.80 37.73 -33.64
N PHE A 177 9.01 37.02 -34.44
CA PHE A 177 8.84 37.29 -35.87
C PHE A 177 7.63 38.19 -36.19
N GLU A 178 6.88 38.62 -35.17
CA GLU A 178 5.76 39.54 -35.36
C GLU A 178 6.24 40.95 -35.72
N ALA A 179 5.44 41.66 -36.51
CA ALA A 179 5.83 42.95 -37.09
C ALA A 179 6.04 44.06 -36.04
N ASP A 180 5.42 43.93 -34.86
CA ASP A 180 5.54 44.86 -33.74
C ASP A 180 6.55 44.42 -32.67
N TYR A 181 7.29 43.33 -32.92
CA TYR A 181 8.32 42.86 -32.00
C TYR A 181 9.47 43.86 -31.90
N LEU A 182 9.73 44.34 -30.67
CA LEU A 182 10.79 45.29 -30.38
C LEU A 182 12.11 44.57 -30.13
N LEU A 183 12.85 44.29 -31.21
CA LEU A 183 14.21 43.75 -31.12
C LEU A 183 15.14 44.80 -30.48
N ARG A 184 15.74 44.45 -29.33
CA ARG A 184 16.75 45.29 -28.67
C ARG A 184 17.96 45.48 -29.58
N SER A 185 18.65 46.61 -29.49
CA SER A 185 19.92 46.75 -30.22
C SER A 185 21.04 45.92 -29.56
N LEU A 186 22.02 45.48 -30.35
CA LEU A 186 23.20 44.77 -29.81
C LEU A 186 23.99 45.63 -28.80
N SER A 187 23.94 46.96 -28.93
CA SER A 187 24.54 47.89 -27.97
C SER A 187 23.83 47.83 -26.60
N GLU A 188 22.50 47.82 -26.59
CA GLU A 188 21.71 47.68 -25.36
C GLU A 188 21.90 46.31 -24.71
N VAL A 189 21.95 45.25 -25.53
CA VAL A 189 22.22 43.89 -25.04
C VAL A 189 23.63 43.81 -24.43
N ALA A 190 24.65 44.38 -25.06
CA ALA A 190 26.00 44.45 -24.52
C ALA A 190 26.03 45.21 -23.17
N GLY A 191 25.38 46.37 -23.09
CA GLY A 191 25.26 47.11 -21.84
C GLY A 191 24.55 46.33 -20.73
N PHE A 192 23.53 45.53 -21.07
CA PHE A 192 22.86 44.65 -20.11
C PHE A 192 23.81 43.57 -19.59
N ILE A 193 24.57 42.92 -20.49
CA ILE A 193 25.54 41.88 -20.13
C ILE A 193 26.64 42.45 -19.24
N ASP A 194 27.17 43.64 -19.55
CA ASP A 194 28.19 44.29 -18.73
C ASP A 194 27.68 44.62 -17.32
N ALA A 195 26.40 44.98 -17.21
CA ALA A 195 25.78 45.32 -15.93
C ALA A 195 25.35 44.11 -15.09
N HIS A 196 24.90 43.01 -15.72
CA HIS A 196 24.26 41.87 -15.03
C HIS A 196 25.03 40.55 -15.13
N GLY A 197 25.95 40.41 -16.09
CA GLY A 197 26.75 39.20 -16.31
C GLY A 197 25.98 38.02 -16.94
N HIS A 198 24.78 38.25 -17.45
CA HIS A 198 23.98 37.24 -18.16
C HIS A 198 23.12 37.87 -19.26
N LEU A 199 22.55 37.03 -20.13
CA LEU A 199 21.65 37.48 -21.18
C LEU A 199 20.32 37.98 -20.58
N PRO A 200 19.67 38.96 -21.23
CA PRO A 200 18.32 39.35 -20.83
C PRO A 200 17.34 38.18 -20.88
N ASP A 201 16.36 38.17 -19.96
CA ASP A 201 15.33 37.12 -19.82
C ASP A 201 15.86 35.73 -19.46
N ILE A 202 17.17 35.53 -19.32
CA ILE A 202 17.76 34.31 -18.80
C ILE A 202 18.05 34.51 -17.32
N PRO A 203 17.57 33.61 -16.42
CA PRO A 203 17.82 33.75 -14.99
C PRO A 203 19.33 33.67 -14.68
N PRO A 204 19.82 34.44 -13.70
CA PRO A 204 21.21 34.38 -13.28
C PRO A 204 21.52 33.02 -12.65
N ALA A 205 22.80 32.60 -12.72
CA ALA A 205 23.24 31.30 -12.22
C ALA A 205 22.90 31.07 -10.72
N ALA A 206 22.95 32.12 -9.90
CA ALA A 206 22.60 32.04 -8.49
C ALA A 206 21.13 31.64 -8.25
N GLU A 207 20.22 32.15 -9.09
CA GLU A 207 18.79 31.80 -9.01
C GLU A 207 18.55 30.35 -9.45
N VAL A 208 19.22 29.92 -10.52
CA VAL A 208 19.13 28.53 -11.03
C VAL A 208 19.66 27.53 -10.00
N VAL A 209 20.73 27.87 -9.27
CA VAL A 209 21.27 27.01 -8.21
C VAL A 209 20.32 26.95 -7.01
N ALA A 210 19.65 28.05 -6.66
CA ALA A 210 18.75 28.10 -5.52
C ALA A 210 17.41 27.41 -5.78
N ASN A 211 16.82 27.63 -6.95
CA ASN A 211 15.44 27.26 -7.25
C ASN A 211 15.30 26.15 -8.31
N GLY A 212 16.41 25.78 -8.97
CA GLY A 212 16.36 24.94 -10.16
C GLY A 212 15.85 25.72 -11.38
N VAL A 213 15.54 24.98 -12.45
CA VAL A 213 14.98 25.56 -13.68
C VAL A 213 13.86 24.68 -14.21
N ALA A 214 12.74 25.30 -14.60
CA ALA A 214 11.69 24.62 -15.34
C ALA A 214 12.19 24.37 -16.78
N VAL A 215 12.32 23.10 -17.15
CA VAL A 215 12.91 22.71 -18.45
C VAL A 215 12.13 23.31 -19.62
N GLY A 216 10.79 23.29 -19.56
CA GLY A 216 9.95 23.90 -20.61
C GLY A 216 10.21 25.40 -20.76
N ASP A 217 10.12 26.16 -19.66
CA ASP A 217 10.34 27.61 -19.68
C ASP A 217 11.74 27.98 -20.16
N MET A 218 12.75 27.21 -19.76
CA MET A 218 14.12 27.45 -20.21
C MET A 218 14.28 27.19 -21.70
N GLN A 219 13.69 26.11 -22.23
CA GLN A 219 13.73 25.84 -23.66
C GLN A 219 12.96 26.89 -24.47
N ALA A 220 11.84 27.37 -23.95
CA ALA A 220 11.10 28.49 -24.52
C ALA A 220 11.98 29.77 -24.56
N ARG A 221 12.62 30.14 -23.44
CA ARG A 221 13.52 31.29 -23.38
C ARG A 221 14.71 31.15 -24.33
N LEU A 222 15.31 29.97 -24.41
CA LEU A 222 16.43 29.70 -25.33
C LEU A 222 15.99 29.78 -26.79
N LEU A 223 14.80 29.28 -27.14
CA LEU A 223 14.25 29.42 -28.48
C LEU A 223 14.09 30.90 -28.87
N ARG A 224 13.49 31.72 -27.99
CA ARG A 224 13.39 33.16 -28.20
C ARG A 224 14.75 33.80 -28.49
N LYS A 225 15.81 33.39 -27.77
CA LYS A 225 17.17 33.90 -28.02
C LYS A 225 17.75 33.43 -29.35
N ILE A 226 17.44 32.22 -29.80
CA ILE A 226 17.82 31.74 -31.14
C ILE A 226 17.12 32.57 -32.22
N GLU A 227 15.86 32.93 -32.03
CA GLU A 227 15.10 33.77 -32.97
C GLU A 227 15.64 35.21 -33.01
N GLU A 228 15.88 35.83 -31.85
CA GLU A 228 16.52 37.16 -31.74
C GLU A 228 17.90 37.16 -32.44
N LEU A 229 18.73 36.12 -32.19
CA LEU A 229 20.02 35.94 -32.86
C LEU A 229 19.87 35.79 -34.38
N THR A 230 18.82 35.13 -34.85
CA THR A 230 18.54 34.96 -36.27
C THR A 230 18.24 36.31 -36.93
N LEU A 231 17.46 37.18 -36.27
CA LEU A 231 17.19 38.53 -36.76
C LEU A 231 18.48 39.38 -36.86
N TYR A 232 19.33 39.36 -35.84
CA TYR A 232 20.64 40.05 -35.90
C TYR A 232 21.53 39.52 -37.03
N LEU A 233 21.51 38.22 -37.30
CA LEU A 233 22.28 37.63 -38.39
C LEU A 233 21.77 38.07 -39.77
N ILE A 234 20.44 38.18 -39.94
CA ILE A 234 19.83 38.69 -41.18
C ILE A 234 20.24 40.14 -41.41
N GLU A 235 20.17 40.98 -40.36
CA GLU A 235 20.60 42.37 -40.40
C GLU A 235 22.09 42.48 -40.79
N LEU A 236 22.97 41.74 -40.09
CA LEU A 236 24.41 41.72 -40.34
C LEU A 236 24.76 41.27 -41.77
N GLN A 237 24.06 40.26 -42.31
CA GLN A 237 24.24 39.83 -43.70
C GLN A 237 23.81 40.93 -44.69
N GLY A 238 22.73 41.65 -44.39
CA GLY A 238 22.29 42.81 -45.15
C GLY A 238 23.35 43.90 -45.20
N GLU A 239 23.89 44.29 -44.04
CA GLU A 239 24.95 45.29 -43.93
C GLU A 239 26.22 44.87 -44.69
N ASN A 240 26.67 43.63 -44.53
CA ASN A 240 27.84 43.12 -45.24
C ASN A 240 27.66 43.17 -46.76
N ARG A 241 26.45 42.87 -47.26
CA ARG A 241 26.14 42.99 -48.70
C ARG A 241 26.25 44.43 -49.19
N LEU A 242 25.74 45.38 -48.42
CA LEU A 242 25.83 46.80 -48.72
C LEU A 242 27.29 47.28 -48.70
N LEU A 243 28.09 46.83 -47.73
CA LEU A 243 29.51 47.12 -47.65
C LEU A 243 30.27 46.57 -48.86
N LEU A 244 30.01 45.32 -49.27
CA LEU A 244 30.64 44.72 -50.45
C LEU A 244 30.29 45.45 -51.74
N GLN A 245 29.01 45.82 -51.93
CA GLN A 245 28.60 46.64 -53.07
C GLN A 245 29.34 47.98 -53.09
N ARG A 246 29.49 48.61 -51.91
CA ARG A 246 30.22 49.88 -51.81
C ARG A 246 31.70 49.72 -52.15
N ILE A 247 32.34 48.65 -51.70
CA ILE A 247 33.74 48.32 -52.07
C ILE A 247 33.85 48.17 -53.59
N GLU A 248 32.99 47.38 -54.23
CA GLU A 248 33.00 47.19 -55.68
C GLU A 248 32.83 48.51 -56.46
N THR A 249 31.95 49.40 -55.98
CA THR A 249 31.78 50.72 -56.62
C THR A 249 32.98 51.64 -56.46
N LEU A 250 33.76 51.49 -55.39
CA LEU A 250 34.98 52.27 -55.16
C LEU A 250 36.16 51.71 -55.96
N GLU A 251 36.27 50.40 -56.12
CA GLU A 251 37.32 49.74 -56.91
C GLU A 251 37.18 49.97 -58.42
N ARG A 252 35.97 50.28 -58.90
CA ARG A 252 35.73 50.62 -60.31
C ARG A 252 36.08 52.08 -60.67
N ARG A 253 36.55 52.89 -59.72
CA ARG A 253 36.98 54.29 -59.93
C ARG A 253 38.50 54.38 -60.03
#